data_AF-A0A3B8URS4-F1
#
_entry.id   AF-A0A3B8URS4-F1
#
_cell.length_a   1.000
_cell.length_b   1.000
_cell.length_c   1.000
_cell.angle_alpha   90.00
_cell.angle_beta   90.00
_cell.angle_gamma   90.00
#
_symmetry.space_group_name_H-M   'P 1'
#
loop_
_entity.id
_entity.type
_entity.pdbx_description
1 polymer ?
#
loop_
_entity_poly.entity_id
_entity_poly.type
_entity_poly.pdbx_seq_one_letter_code
_entity_poly.pdbx_strand_id
1 'polypeptide(L)'
;AGREKVGKHGVVRDKSVHEEVIKMVIDYAISIGFEVLNLEFSPVKGPEGNIEYLLHLQKHTEGIYESIPFEIKNIVDKAHETL
;
A
#
# COMPACT_ATOMS: atom_id res chain seq x y z
N ALA A 1 -7.18 -5.66 -5.74
CA ALA A 1 -6.84 -6.53 -6.87
C ALA A 1 -7.74 -7.76 -6.89
N GLY A 2 -8.16 -8.20 -8.07
CA GLY A 2 -8.95 -9.42 -8.22
C GLY A 2 -8.10 -10.70 -8.21
N ARG A 3 -8.77 -11.86 -8.17
CA ARG A 3 -8.13 -13.18 -8.10
C ARG A 3 -7.17 -13.44 -9.26
N GLU A 4 -7.34 -12.77 -10.40
CA GLU A 4 -6.46 -12.95 -11.56
C GLU A 4 -5.05 -12.36 -11.37
N LYS A 5 -4.87 -11.44 -10.41
CA LYS A 5 -3.59 -10.77 -10.16
C LYS A 5 -2.73 -11.48 -9.10
N VAL A 6 -3.18 -12.66 -8.66
CA VAL A 6 -2.56 -13.43 -7.58
C VAL A 6 -1.84 -14.64 -8.18
N GLY A 7 -0.54 -14.77 -7.92
CA GLY A 7 0.29 -15.85 -8.45
C GLY A 7 0.08 -17.19 -7.72
N LYS A 8 0.96 -18.16 -8.03
CA LYS A 8 0.97 -19.47 -7.36
C LYS A 8 1.00 -19.28 -5.83
N HIS A 9 0.18 -20.08 -5.14
CA HIS A 9 0.02 -20.09 -3.68
C HIS A 9 -0.52 -18.80 -3.05
N GLY A 10 -1.21 -17.95 -3.82
CA GLY A 10 -1.80 -16.74 -3.24
C GLY A 10 -0.82 -15.57 -3.13
N VAL A 11 0.34 -15.66 -3.79
CA VAL A 11 1.43 -14.67 -3.65
C VAL A 11 1.39 -13.64 -4.78
N VAL A 12 1.38 -12.37 -4.41
CA VAL A 12 1.55 -11.26 -5.35
C VAL A 12 3.04 -10.94 -5.48
N ARG A 13 3.55 -10.97 -6.71
CA ARG A 13 4.98 -10.72 -7.03
C ARG A 13 5.20 -9.50 -7.92
N ASP A 14 4.14 -8.97 -8.52
CA ASP A 14 4.25 -7.88 -9.47
C ASP A 14 4.18 -6.54 -8.73
N LYS A 15 5.21 -5.70 -8.91
CA LYS A 15 5.29 -4.34 -8.35
C LYS A 15 4.04 -3.52 -8.71
N SER A 16 3.60 -3.58 -9.96
CA SER A 16 2.45 -2.82 -10.44
C SER A 16 1.16 -3.21 -9.72
N VAL A 17 1.02 -4.48 -9.34
CA VAL A 17 -0.13 -4.95 -8.56
C VAL A 17 -0.07 -4.42 -7.12
N HIS A 18 1.12 -4.34 -6.51
CA HIS A 18 1.26 -3.69 -5.19
C HIS A 18 0.90 -2.21 -5.26
N GLU A 19 1.46 -1.48 -6.24
CA GLU A 19 1.16 -0.06 -6.46
C GLU A 19 -0.34 0.19 -6.64
N GLU A 20 -1.01 -0.61 -7.46
CA GLU A 20 -2.45 -0.53 -7.68
C GLU A 20 -3.24 -0.74 -6.39
N VAL A 21 -2.93 -1.80 -5.63
CA VAL A 21 -3.65 -2.12 -4.38
C VAL A 21 -3.44 -1.02 -3.34
N ILE A 22 -2.22 -0.54 -3.18
CA ILE A 22 -1.90 0.54 -2.25
C ILE A 22 -2.68 1.80 -2.63
N LYS A 23 -2.68 2.17 -3.93
CA LYS A 23 -3.45 3.32 -4.42
C LYS A 23 -4.94 3.16 -4.14
N MET A 24 -5.53 1.99 -4.40
CA MET A 24 -6.94 1.72 -4.10
C MET A 24 -7.27 1.90 -2.62
N VAL A 25 -6.39 1.42 -1.72
CA VAL A 25 -6.59 1.54 -0.27
C VAL A 25 -6.46 3.00 0.19
N ILE A 26 -5.49 3.74 -0.34
CA ILE A 26 -5.31 5.18 -0.08
C ILE A 26 -6.55 5.97 -0.55
N ASP A 27 -6.98 5.77 -1.80
CA ASP A 27 -8.14 6.45 -2.37
C ASP A 27 -9.39 6.17 -1.53
N TYR A 28 -9.58 4.92 -1.09
CA TYR A 28 -10.69 4.55 -0.22
C TYR A 28 -10.60 5.19 1.17
N ALA A 29 -9.42 5.18 1.80
CA ALA A 29 -9.22 5.80 3.11
C ALA A 29 -9.54 7.31 3.09
N ILE A 30 -9.09 8.02 2.06
CA ILE A 30 -9.42 9.43 1.83
C ILE A 30 -10.93 9.61 1.66
N SER A 31 -11.58 8.76 0.86
CA SER A 31 -13.02 8.84 0.59
C SER A 31 -13.91 8.69 1.85
N ILE A 32 -13.40 8.07 2.91
CA ILE A 32 -14.11 7.86 4.17
C ILE A 32 -13.60 8.75 5.32
N GLY A 33 -12.82 9.80 5.01
CA GLY A 33 -12.42 10.83 5.97
C GLY A 33 -11.14 10.54 6.76
N PHE A 34 -10.21 9.76 6.20
CA PHE A 34 -8.86 9.63 6.74
C PHE A 34 -7.85 10.45 5.95
N GLU A 35 -6.92 11.06 6.68
CA GLU A 35 -5.69 11.60 6.14
C GLU A 35 -4.60 10.53 6.13
N VAL A 36 -3.80 10.52 5.07
CA VAL A 36 -2.74 9.54 4.85
C VAL A 36 -1.40 10.18 5.23
N LEU A 37 -0.86 9.78 6.37
CA LEU A 37 0.33 10.40 6.96
C LEU A 37 1.64 9.75 6.49
N ASN A 38 1.64 8.43 6.32
CA ASN A 38 2.82 7.70 5.88
C ASN A 38 2.46 6.33 5.28
N LEU A 39 3.37 5.78 4.48
CA LEU A 39 3.35 4.42 3.98
C LEU A 39 4.74 3.83 4.13
N GLU A 40 4.83 2.58 4.59
CA GLU A 40 6.08 1.84 4.69
C GLU A 40 5.84 0.34 4.41
N PHE A 41 6.87 -0.42 4.05
CA PHE A 41 6.76 -1.88 3.96
C PHE A 41 7.14 -2.58 5.27
N SER A 42 6.52 -3.71 5.56
CA SER A 42 6.88 -4.56 6.70
C SER A 42 8.31 -5.07 6.53
N PRO A 43 9.16 -5.09 7.59
CA PRO A 43 10.53 -5.62 7.50
C PRO A 43 10.57 -7.14 7.28
N VAL A 44 9.43 -7.84 7.35
CA VAL A 44 9.30 -9.27 7.11
C VAL A 44 8.16 -9.54 6.12
N LYS A 45 8.30 -10.61 5.33
CA LYS A 45 7.22 -11.10 4.47
C LYS A 45 6.16 -11.82 5.31
N GLY A 46 4.91 -11.77 4.86
CA GLY A 46 3.82 -12.57 5.41
C GLY A 46 4.05 -14.07 5.22
N PRO A 47 3.22 -14.95 5.81
CA PRO A 47 3.44 -16.40 5.86
C PRO A 47 3.67 -17.07 4.51
N GLU A 48 2.94 -16.65 3.47
CA GLU A 48 3.06 -17.18 2.10
C GLU A 48 4.14 -16.46 1.27
N GLY A 49 4.88 -15.51 1.86
CA GLY A 49 5.91 -14.73 1.17
C GLY A 49 5.39 -13.46 0.50
N ASN A 50 4.18 -13.00 0.83
CA ASN A 50 3.69 -11.69 0.38
C ASN A 50 4.47 -10.56 1.06
N ILE A 51 4.81 -9.53 0.29
CA ILE A 51 5.26 -8.25 0.86
C ILE A 51 4.02 -7.56 1.44
N GLU A 52 4.10 -7.14 2.70
CA GLU A 52 3.02 -6.43 3.39
C GLU A 52 3.39 -4.97 3.57
N TYR A 53 2.39 -4.09 3.55
CA TYR A 53 2.57 -2.64 3.67
C TYR A 53 1.79 -2.11 4.87
N LEU A 54 2.37 -1.12 5.54
CA LEU A 54 1.83 -0.44 6.71
C LEU A 54 1.42 0.98 6.30
N LEU A 55 0.15 1.31 6.46
CA LEU A 55 -0.40 2.63 6.15
C LEU A 55 -0.75 3.36 7.45
N HIS A 56 -0.16 4.53 7.67
CA HIS A 56 -0.43 5.37 8.83
C HIS A 56 -1.55 6.35 8.48
N LEU A 57 -2.69 6.19 9.15
CA LEU A 57 -3.90 6.96 8.93
C LEU A 57 -4.27 7.78 10.16
N GLN A 58 -4.73 9.00 9.96
CA GLN A 58 -5.35 9.82 11.00
C GLN A 58 -6.78 10.15 10.61
N LYS A 59 -7.72 10.00 11.56
CA LYS A 59 -9.10 10.45 11.35
C LYS A 59 -9.10 11.96 11.22
N HIS A 60 -9.53 12.45 10.08
CA HIS A 60 -9.52 13.87 9.75
C HIS A 60 -10.97 14.35 9.69
N THR A 61 -11.43 15.02 10.76
CA THR A 61 -12.84 15.40 10.90
C THR A 61 -13.21 16.63 10.08
N GLU A 62 -12.26 17.54 9.81
CA GLU A 62 -12.45 18.79 9.06
C GLU A 62 -11.12 19.27 8.46
N GLY A 63 -11.07 19.70 7.19
CA GLY A 63 -9.88 20.29 6.55
C GLY A 63 -9.72 19.94 5.07
N ILE A 64 -8.58 20.31 4.48
CA ILE A 64 -8.22 20.04 3.08
C ILE A 64 -7.34 18.78 3.06
N TYR A 65 -7.74 17.80 2.26
CA TYR A 65 -6.95 16.59 2.01
C TYR A 65 -5.78 16.94 1.09
N GLU A 66 -4.62 17.25 1.66
CA GLU A 66 -3.41 17.42 0.85
C GLU A 66 -3.02 16.11 0.16
N SER A 67 -2.24 16.23 -0.91
CA SER A 67 -1.62 15.09 -1.59
C SER A 67 -0.83 14.24 -0.59
N ILE A 68 -0.79 12.92 -0.79
CA ILE A 68 0.04 12.02 0.00
C ILE A 68 1.51 12.51 0.08
N PRO A 69 2.18 12.48 1.24
CA PRO A 69 3.51 13.05 1.42
C PRO A 69 4.64 12.13 0.92
N PHE A 70 4.33 11.13 0.10
CA PHE A 70 5.27 10.12 -0.38
C PHE A 70 4.90 9.62 -1.77
N GLU A 71 5.87 9.02 -2.47
CA GLU A 71 5.64 8.33 -3.74
C GLU A 71 5.52 6.82 -3.49
N ILE A 72 4.35 6.25 -3.80
CA ILE A 72 4.05 4.82 -3.64
C ILE A 72 5.12 3.96 -4.34
N LYS A 73 5.50 4.36 -5.56
CA LYS A 73 6.49 3.65 -6.38
C LYS A 73 7.83 3.49 -5.66
N ASN A 74 8.32 4.54 -4.99
CA ASN A 74 9.61 4.47 -4.29
C ASN A 74 9.58 3.49 -3.12
N ILE A 75 8.44 3.38 -2.42
CA ILE A 75 8.28 2.45 -1.30
C ILE A 75 8.14 1.01 -1.81
N VAL A 76 7.39 0.81 -2.90
CA VAL A 76 7.27 -0.50 -3.55
C VAL A 76 8.62 -0.96 -4.10
N ASP A 77 9.37 -0.08 -4.76
CA ASP A 77 10.70 -0.39 -5.27
C ASP A 77 11.66 -0.80 -4.14
N LYS A 78 11.72 -0.03 -3.05
CA LYS A 78 12.52 -0.37 -1.87
C LYS A 78 12.12 -1.72 -1.25
N ALA A 79 10.83 -2.00 -1.15
CA ALA A 79 10.35 -3.26 -0.58
C ALA A 79 10.83 -4.47 -1.40
N HIS A 80 10.78 -4.38 -2.72
CA HIS A 80 11.24 -5.43 -3.63
C HIS A 80 12.76 -5.56 -3.70
N GLU A 81 13.51 -4.48 -3.46
CA GLU A 81 14.97 -4.53 -3.33
C GLU A 81 15.42 -5.17 -2.01
N THR A 82 14.61 -5.03 -0.96
CA THR A 82 14.95 -5.47 0.40
C THR A 82 14.53 -6.90 0.71
N LEU A 83 13.42 -7.39 0.11
CA LEU A 83 12.74 -8.63 0.52
C LEU A 83 12.65 -9.68 -0.58
#